data_AF-A0A524EJC4-F1
#
_entry.id   AF-A0A524EJC4-F1
#
_cell.length_a   1.000
_cell.length_b   1.000
_cell.length_c   1.000
_cell.angle_alpha   90.00
_cell.angle_beta   90.00
_cell.angle_gamma   90.00
#
_symmetry.space_group_name_H-M   'P 1'
#
loop_
_entity.id
_entity.type
_entity.pdbx_description
1 polymer ?
#
loop_
_entity_poly.entity_id
_entity_poly.type
_entity_poly.pdbx_seq_one_letter_code
_entity_poly.pdbx_strand_id
1 'polypeptide(L)'
;MGVSEFMASHTIDKRDKRILELLDKLGAKTSARQLQQELARDESLKEISDRTVRYRLENMRKAGILKTPRVQTHERRIGLGEHLLILEENPQNSDILSELVTAMPCYWNYAPTVGKYNGYLVHSMYPLVTPQMNKQIADEMVRGGLVSSYEIYDIVDYERKRPNLSYYDSEEGWLWDWERWYSIIQRSLKSDRRNPVSVDSRPALSDFDYKDVQIIKELIHNPEATMKQIAANFDLSESQVNKRIKKLEREGVIKGYRPIYDLGDDPTEIWVFMRLGETASSIIYSLYQLPFALGFSVESPTRISMRVYLPGKYVNQFVKGFNIMRDEIPFYAFQLGYEVVKEEHEPFFDIFNPETKTWDFPAESYIELVREFATRV
;
A
#
# COMPACT_ATOMS: atom_id res chain seq x y z
N MET A 1 -18.82 -20.95 -18.37
CA MET A 1 -18.19 -21.19 -17.07
C MET A 1 -17.57 -19.89 -16.61
N GLY A 2 -18.21 -19.23 -15.65
CA GLY A 2 -17.76 -17.95 -15.13
C GLY A 2 -16.50 -18.12 -14.29
N VAL A 3 -15.70 -17.06 -14.15
CA VAL A 3 -14.49 -17.01 -13.31
C VAL A 3 -14.78 -17.51 -11.87
N SER A 4 -16.00 -17.25 -11.37
CA SER A 4 -16.50 -17.74 -10.07
C SER A 4 -16.60 -19.27 -9.94
N GLU A 5 -16.93 -20.01 -11.01
CA GLU A 5 -16.97 -21.49 -10.98
C GLU A 5 -15.56 -22.11 -11.01
N PHE A 6 -14.57 -21.41 -11.56
CA PHE A 6 -13.18 -21.91 -11.67
C PHE A 6 -12.38 -21.67 -10.37
N MET A 7 -12.64 -20.56 -9.67
CA MET A 7 -12.03 -20.27 -8.36
C MET A 7 -12.37 -21.33 -7.31
N ALA A 8 -13.54 -21.99 -7.42
CA ALA A 8 -13.97 -23.05 -6.51
C ALA A 8 -13.15 -24.37 -6.61
N SER A 9 -12.20 -24.50 -7.54
CA SER A 9 -11.52 -25.78 -7.82
C SER A 9 -10.01 -25.81 -7.59
N HIS A 10 -9.34 -24.67 -7.38
CA HIS A 10 -7.89 -24.64 -7.19
C HIS A 10 -7.49 -24.42 -5.73
N THR A 11 -7.32 -25.52 -5.01
CA THR A 11 -6.81 -25.54 -3.63
C THR A 11 -5.30 -25.27 -3.63
N ILE A 12 -4.85 -24.24 -2.89
CA ILE A 12 -3.42 -23.90 -2.77
C ILE A 12 -2.73 -24.96 -1.90
N ASP A 13 -1.91 -25.82 -2.53
CA ASP A 13 -1.19 -26.87 -1.82
C ASP A 13 0.13 -26.36 -1.17
N LYS A 14 0.83 -27.23 -0.45
CA LYS A 14 2.12 -26.91 0.21
C LYS A 14 3.16 -26.33 -0.77
N ARG A 15 3.19 -26.82 -2.02
CA ARG A 15 4.15 -26.39 -3.05
C ARG A 15 3.78 -25.01 -3.56
N ASP A 16 2.50 -24.75 -3.77
CA ASP A 16 1.99 -23.45 -4.19
C ASP A 16 2.29 -22.39 -3.12
N LYS A 17 1.98 -22.67 -1.84
CA LYS A 17 2.35 -21.79 -0.71
C LYS A 17 3.85 -21.46 -0.73
N ARG A 18 4.69 -22.47 -0.93
CA ARG A 18 6.15 -22.26 -0.96
C ARG A 18 6.61 -21.44 -2.17
N ILE A 19 6.01 -21.64 -3.34
CA ILE A 19 6.28 -20.82 -4.53
C ILE A 19 5.93 -19.36 -4.26
N LEU A 20 4.76 -19.09 -3.67
CA LEU A 20 4.32 -17.74 -3.32
C LEU A 20 5.24 -17.08 -2.27
N GLU A 21 5.67 -17.81 -1.24
CA GLU A 21 6.67 -17.33 -0.26
C GLU A 21 8.01 -16.97 -0.91
N LEU A 22 8.44 -17.71 -1.92
CA LEU A 22 9.68 -17.42 -2.65
C LEU A 22 9.52 -16.24 -3.58
N LEU A 23 8.38 -16.08 -4.26
CA LEU A 23 8.06 -14.87 -5.03
C LEU A 23 8.05 -13.64 -4.14
N ASP A 24 7.56 -13.77 -2.92
CA ASP A 24 7.65 -12.73 -1.91
C ASP A 24 9.12 -12.40 -1.62
N LYS A 25 9.92 -13.39 -1.23
CA LYS A 25 11.30 -13.16 -0.84
C LYS A 25 12.19 -12.60 -1.97
N LEU A 26 12.00 -13.09 -3.20
CA LEU A 26 12.90 -12.82 -4.33
C LEU A 26 12.36 -11.72 -5.26
N GLY A 27 11.08 -11.39 -5.17
CA GLY A 27 10.39 -10.41 -6.02
C GLY A 27 9.55 -11.06 -7.11
N ALA A 28 8.48 -10.38 -7.53
CA ALA A 28 7.49 -10.95 -8.44
C ALA A 28 8.02 -11.32 -9.83
N LYS A 29 9.11 -10.68 -10.28
CA LYS A 29 9.75 -10.93 -11.59
C LYS A 29 10.74 -12.10 -11.56
N THR A 30 10.83 -12.83 -10.44
CA THR A 30 11.74 -13.97 -10.31
C THR A 30 11.40 -15.06 -11.33
N SER A 31 12.43 -15.57 -12.01
CA SER A 31 12.23 -16.63 -13.00
C SER A 31 11.85 -17.97 -12.34
N ALA A 32 11.06 -18.78 -13.05
CA ALA A 32 10.72 -20.13 -12.58
C ALA A 32 11.97 -21.00 -12.29
N ARG A 33 13.07 -20.78 -13.02
CA ARG A 33 14.36 -21.45 -12.78
C ARG A 33 14.96 -21.05 -11.43
N GLN A 34 14.95 -19.77 -11.09
CA GLN A 34 15.45 -19.30 -9.79
C GLN A 34 14.56 -19.80 -8.64
N LEU A 35 13.24 -19.77 -8.82
CA LEU A 35 12.31 -20.37 -7.85
C LEU A 35 12.61 -21.85 -7.65
N GLN A 36 12.81 -22.61 -8.73
CA GLN A 36 13.18 -24.03 -8.67
C GLN A 36 14.49 -24.27 -7.91
N GLN A 37 15.52 -23.44 -8.15
CA GLN A 37 16.81 -23.55 -7.45
C GLN A 37 16.66 -23.33 -5.94
N GLU A 38 15.80 -22.42 -5.51
CA GLU A 38 15.52 -22.17 -4.09
C GLU A 38 14.63 -23.25 -3.48
N LEU A 39 13.64 -23.77 -4.24
CA LEU A 39 12.83 -24.93 -3.83
C LEU A 39 13.69 -26.17 -3.63
N ALA A 40 14.73 -26.37 -4.45
CA ALA A 40 15.61 -27.53 -4.37
C ALA A 40 16.46 -27.61 -3.09
N ARG A 41 16.52 -26.51 -2.32
CA ARG A 41 17.16 -26.49 -0.99
C ARG A 41 16.29 -27.12 0.10
N ASP A 42 14.99 -27.26 -0.14
CA ASP A 42 14.08 -28.00 0.72
C ASP A 42 14.03 -29.45 0.24
N GLU A 43 14.50 -30.39 1.08
CA GLU A 43 14.55 -31.81 0.73
C GLU A 43 13.17 -32.38 0.34
N SER A 44 12.08 -31.83 0.89
CA SER A 44 10.72 -32.25 0.58
C SER A 44 10.20 -31.75 -0.77
N LEU A 45 10.91 -30.81 -1.41
CA LEU A 45 10.52 -30.14 -2.65
C LEU A 45 11.57 -30.24 -3.77
N LYS A 46 12.69 -30.95 -3.53
CA LYS A 46 13.82 -31.07 -4.47
C LYS A 46 13.50 -31.66 -5.83
N GLU A 47 12.43 -32.42 -5.94
CA GLU A 47 12.01 -33.09 -7.18
C GLU A 47 11.17 -32.19 -8.09
N ILE A 48 10.82 -30.98 -7.66
CA ILE A 48 10.03 -30.05 -8.47
C ILE A 48 10.91 -29.52 -9.62
N SER A 49 10.45 -29.76 -10.85
CA SER A 49 11.11 -29.26 -12.06
C SER A 49 10.71 -27.81 -12.37
N ASP A 50 11.55 -27.08 -13.14
CA ASP A 50 11.23 -25.73 -13.66
C ASP A 50 9.91 -25.74 -14.45
N ARG A 51 9.66 -26.79 -15.24
CA ARG A 51 8.39 -26.97 -15.97
C ARG A 51 7.20 -27.04 -15.02
N THR A 52 7.33 -27.75 -13.90
CA THR A 52 6.29 -27.86 -12.87
C THR A 52 6.05 -26.52 -12.18
N VAL A 53 7.10 -25.74 -11.89
CA VAL A 53 6.95 -24.38 -11.34
C VAL A 53 6.17 -23.49 -12.29
N ARG A 54 6.52 -23.47 -13.58
CA ARG A 54 5.79 -22.67 -14.59
C ARG A 54 4.32 -23.06 -14.68
N TYR A 55 4.05 -24.36 -14.74
CA TYR A 55 2.69 -24.90 -14.77
C TYR A 55 1.87 -24.44 -13.55
N ARG A 56 2.44 -24.49 -12.34
CA ARG A 56 1.79 -24.03 -11.11
C ARG A 56 1.52 -22.53 -11.10
N LEU A 57 2.51 -21.72 -11.51
CA LEU A 57 2.32 -20.27 -11.65
C LEU A 57 1.21 -19.92 -12.64
N GLU A 58 1.15 -20.63 -13.77
CA GLU A 58 0.10 -20.42 -14.78
C GLU A 58 -1.28 -20.83 -14.25
N ASN A 59 -1.38 -21.95 -13.53
CA ASN A 59 -2.62 -22.39 -12.92
C ASN A 59 -3.11 -21.41 -11.85
N MET A 60 -2.23 -20.95 -10.95
CA MET A 60 -2.59 -19.95 -9.94
C MET A 60 -3.04 -18.63 -10.56
N ARG A 61 -2.46 -18.21 -11.69
CA ARG A 61 -2.94 -17.04 -12.45
C ARG A 61 -4.32 -17.27 -13.05
N LYS A 62 -4.54 -18.42 -13.71
CA LYS A 62 -5.85 -18.79 -14.30
C LYS A 62 -6.95 -18.90 -13.24
N ALA A 63 -6.59 -19.36 -12.04
CA ALA A 63 -7.48 -19.43 -10.89
C ALA A 63 -7.70 -18.08 -10.20
N GLY A 64 -7.04 -17.00 -10.63
CA GLY A 64 -7.14 -15.68 -10.01
C GLY A 64 -6.43 -15.53 -8.65
N ILE A 65 -5.77 -16.60 -8.18
CA ILE A 65 -5.02 -16.62 -6.93
C ILE A 65 -3.75 -15.78 -7.04
N LEU A 66 -3.02 -15.87 -8.15
CA LEU A 66 -1.85 -15.02 -8.42
C LEU A 66 -2.24 -13.94 -9.44
N LYS A 67 -2.29 -12.68 -8.99
CA LYS A 67 -2.63 -11.53 -9.82
C LYS A 67 -1.37 -10.89 -10.40
N THR A 68 -1.55 -9.97 -11.35
CA THR A 68 -0.48 -9.11 -11.86
C THR A 68 0.24 -8.44 -10.68
N PRO A 69 1.58 -8.47 -10.65
CA PRO A 69 2.31 -7.84 -9.56
C PRO A 69 2.14 -6.33 -9.58
N ARG A 70 2.31 -5.69 -8.42
CA ARG A 70 2.30 -4.22 -8.31
C ARG A 70 3.71 -3.68 -8.24
N VAL A 71 4.01 -2.63 -9.00
CA VAL A 71 5.25 -1.87 -8.81
C VAL A 71 5.10 -1.01 -7.56
N GLN A 72 6.09 -1.07 -6.69
CA GLN A 72 6.17 -0.21 -5.52
C GLN A 72 7.15 0.91 -5.84
N THR A 73 6.66 2.14 -5.78
CA THR A 73 7.39 3.37 -6.11
C THR A 73 7.52 4.27 -4.88
N HIS A 74 8.42 5.24 -4.95
CA HIS A 74 8.62 6.25 -3.91
C HIS A 74 8.58 7.64 -4.55
N GLU A 75 7.38 8.13 -4.78
CA GLU A 75 7.06 9.36 -5.51
C GLU A 75 7.76 10.59 -4.92
N ARG A 76 7.93 10.61 -3.59
CA ARG A 76 8.63 11.70 -2.91
C ARG A 76 10.08 11.87 -3.37
N ARG A 77 10.76 10.80 -3.80
CA ARG A 77 12.12 10.89 -4.36
C ARG A 77 12.16 11.59 -5.72
N ILE A 78 11.03 11.69 -6.41
CA ILE A 78 10.89 12.41 -7.68
C ILE A 78 10.05 13.69 -7.53
N GLY A 79 10.01 14.26 -6.31
CA GLY A 79 9.41 15.58 -6.09
C GLY A 79 7.90 15.58 -5.85
N LEU A 80 7.27 14.42 -5.66
CA LEU A 80 5.82 14.30 -5.44
C LEU A 80 5.52 13.70 -4.06
N GLY A 81 4.95 14.49 -3.15
CA GLY A 81 4.52 14.04 -1.84
C GLY A 81 3.12 13.43 -1.85
N GLU A 82 2.78 12.73 -0.76
CA GLU A 82 1.47 12.12 -0.54
C GLU A 82 0.97 12.48 0.85
N HIS A 83 -0.23 13.07 0.94
CA HIS A 83 -0.94 13.25 2.19
C HIS A 83 -2.03 12.19 2.33
N LEU A 84 -2.17 11.64 3.52
CA LEU A 84 -3.40 10.99 3.96
C LEU A 84 -4.22 12.02 4.74
N LEU A 85 -5.27 12.51 4.11
CA LEU A 85 -6.26 13.40 4.70
C LEU A 85 -7.30 12.58 5.46
N ILE A 86 -7.65 13.04 6.65
CA ILE A 86 -8.77 12.54 7.42
C ILE A 86 -9.76 13.69 7.52
N LEU A 87 -10.90 13.56 6.85
CA LEU A 87 -11.94 14.57 6.77
C LEU A 87 -13.08 14.18 7.71
N GLU A 88 -13.35 15.00 8.72
CA GLU A 88 -14.56 14.86 9.54
C GLU A 88 -15.71 15.55 8.81
N GLU A 89 -16.69 14.78 8.34
CA GLU A 89 -17.81 15.34 7.57
C GLU A 89 -18.69 16.25 8.44
N ASN A 90 -19.40 17.16 7.78
CA ASN A 90 -20.60 17.74 8.37
C ASN A 90 -21.78 16.83 7.99
N PRO A 91 -22.47 16.17 8.94
CA PRO A 91 -23.53 15.20 8.62
C PRO A 91 -24.68 15.76 7.79
N GLN A 92 -24.89 17.07 7.80
CA GLN A 92 -25.90 17.75 6.99
C GLN A 92 -25.55 17.78 5.50
N ASN A 93 -24.27 17.58 5.16
CA ASN A 93 -23.71 17.78 3.82
C ASN A 93 -22.99 16.52 3.29
N SER A 94 -23.28 15.33 3.85
CA SER A 94 -22.58 14.08 3.53
C SER A 94 -22.64 13.75 2.03
N ASP A 95 -23.82 13.88 1.40
CA ASP A 95 -23.98 13.62 -0.05
C ASP A 95 -23.11 14.56 -0.90
N ILE A 96 -23.07 15.86 -0.55
CA ILE A 96 -22.28 16.87 -1.26
C ILE A 96 -20.78 16.58 -1.09
N LEU A 97 -20.35 16.20 0.12
CA LEU A 97 -18.96 15.82 0.36
C LEU A 97 -18.56 14.57 -0.42
N SER A 98 -19.43 13.56 -0.48
CA SER A 98 -19.19 12.33 -1.26
C SER A 98 -18.97 12.63 -2.73
N GLU A 99 -19.84 13.46 -3.33
CA GLU A 99 -19.69 13.89 -4.71
C GLU A 99 -18.39 14.69 -4.93
N LEU A 100 -18.04 15.59 -4.02
CA LEU A 100 -16.79 16.38 -4.10
C LEU A 100 -15.55 15.49 -4.03
N VAL A 101 -15.49 14.55 -3.09
CA VAL A 101 -14.37 13.61 -2.93
C VAL A 101 -14.20 12.79 -4.21
N THR A 102 -15.31 12.35 -4.81
CA THR A 102 -15.30 11.60 -6.08
C THR A 102 -14.85 12.47 -7.26
N ALA A 103 -15.20 13.75 -7.27
CA ALA A 103 -14.87 14.68 -8.35
C ALA A 103 -13.44 15.22 -8.28
N MET A 104 -12.74 15.06 -7.15
CA MET A 104 -11.45 15.71 -6.91
C MET A 104 -10.29 15.03 -7.65
N PRO A 105 -9.63 15.69 -8.62
CA PRO A 105 -8.62 15.03 -9.46
C PRO A 105 -7.32 14.69 -8.73
N CYS A 106 -7.01 15.35 -7.61
CA CYS A 106 -5.80 15.07 -6.84
C CYS A 106 -5.95 13.91 -5.85
N TYR A 107 -7.11 13.24 -5.81
CA TYR A 107 -7.41 12.11 -4.93
C TYR A 107 -7.35 10.81 -5.73
N TRP A 108 -6.69 9.78 -5.19
CA TRP A 108 -6.53 8.49 -5.90
C TRP A 108 -6.91 7.27 -5.09
N ASN A 109 -7.07 7.41 -3.78
CA ASN A 109 -7.58 6.33 -2.94
C ASN A 109 -8.34 6.94 -1.78
N TYR A 110 -9.64 6.67 -1.72
CA TYR A 110 -10.49 7.24 -0.69
C TYR A 110 -11.54 6.23 -0.24
N ALA A 111 -12.00 6.42 0.99
CA ALA A 111 -13.09 5.63 1.55
C ALA A 111 -13.86 6.48 2.56
N PRO A 112 -15.20 6.41 2.57
CA PRO A 112 -15.94 6.80 3.75
C PRO A 112 -15.53 5.91 4.93
N THR A 113 -15.51 6.48 6.12
CA THR A 113 -14.98 5.85 7.33
C THR A 113 -15.83 6.09 8.55
N VAL A 114 -15.81 5.10 9.45
CA VAL A 114 -16.40 5.18 10.79
C VAL A 114 -15.34 4.86 11.84
N GLY A 115 -15.37 5.60 12.94
CA GLY A 115 -14.44 5.39 14.05
C GLY A 115 -14.23 6.66 14.87
N LYS A 116 -12.96 7.06 15.05
CA LYS A 116 -12.63 8.32 15.74
C LYS A 116 -13.03 9.54 14.91
N TYR A 117 -13.08 9.39 13.60
CA TYR A 117 -13.37 10.42 12.63
C TYR A 117 -14.42 9.85 11.67
N ASN A 118 -15.56 10.52 11.52
CA ASN A 118 -16.63 10.07 10.64
C ASN A 118 -16.70 11.00 9.43
N GLY A 119 -16.55 10.44 8.24
CA GLY A 119 -16.32 11.19 7.00
C GLY A 119 -15.39 10.39 6.11
N TYR A 120 -14.31 10.98 5.59
CA TYR A 120 -13.48 10.34 4.57
C TYR A 120 -12.00 10.22 4.98
N LEU A 121 -11.40 9.07 4.66
CA LEU A 121 -9.96 8.95 4.50
C LEU A 121 -9.63 9.12 3.02
N VAL A 122 -8.67 10.00 2.71
CA VAL A 122 -8.32 10.33 1.33
C VAL A 122 -6.81 10.40 1.17
N HIS A 123 -6.28 9.63 0.23
CA HIS A 123 -4.91 9.76 -0.25
C HIS A 123 -4.86 10.80 -1.37
N SER A 124 -4.04 11.83 -1.19
CA SER A 124 -3.90 12.93 -2.14
C SER A 124 -2.44 13.25 -2.41
N MET A 125 -2.09 13.37 -3.69
CA MET A 125 -0.74 13.74 -4.12
C MET A 125 -0.55 15.25 -4.11
N TYR A 126 0.68 15.71 -3.94
CA TYR A 126 1.03 17.13 -4.04
C TYR A 126 2.48 17.34 -4.47
N PRO A 127 2.81 18.44 -5.18
CA PRO A 127 4.20 18.78 -5.50
C PRO A 127 4.96 19.16 -4.22
N LEU A 128 6.17 18.64 -4.01
CA LEU A 128 6.99 19.03 -2.85
C LEU A 128 7.38 20.52 -2.84
N VAL A 129 7.33 21.18 -4.00
CA VAL A 129 7.51 22.63 -4.13
C VAL A 129 6.30 23.43 -3.61
N THR A 130 5.13 22.80 -3.48
CA THR A 130 3.88 23.40 -3.01
C THR A 130 3.22 22.53 -1.92
N PRO A 131 3.87 22.34 -0.75
CA PRO A 131 3.41 21.38 0.26
C PRO A 131 2.10 21.76 0.96
N GLN A 132 1.64 23.00 0.80
CA GLN A 132 0.41 23.49 1.43
C GLN A 132 -0.85 23.25 0.59
N MET A 133 -0.74 22.75 -0.64
CA MET A 133 -1.87 22.58 -1.57
C MET A 133 -3.06 21.86 -0.92
N ASN A 134 -2.82 20.65 -0.40
CA ASN A 134 -3.89 19.84 0.19
C ASN A 134 -4.44 20.44 1.50
N LYS A 135 -3.62 21.21 2.23
CA LYS A 135 -4.07 21.97 3.38
C LYS A 135 -5.02 23.09 2.97
N GLN A 136 -4.69 23.84 1.92
CA GLN A 136 -5.52 24.92 1.40
C GLN A 136 -6.87 24.40 0.89
N ILE A 137 -6.88 23.26 0.19
CA ILE A 137 -8.10 22.57 -0.23
C ILE A 137 -8.95 22.22 0.99
N ALA A 138 -8.37 21.60 2.03
CA ALA A 138 -9.09 21.23 3.24
C ALA A 138 -9.58 22.44 4.05
N ASP A 139 -8.80 23.53 4.11
CA ASP A 139 -9.21 24.80 4.74
C ASP A 139 -10.43 25.42 4.03
N GLU A 140 -10.52 25.31 2.70
CA GLU A 140 -11.68 25.75 1.93
C GLU A 140 -12.90 24.84 2.17
N MET A 141 -12.71 23.52 2.31
CA MET A 141 -13.80 22.60 2.67
C MET A 141 -14.38 22.93 4.05
N VAL A 142 -13.53 23.29 5.03
CA VAL A 142 -13.98 23.73 6.36
C VAL A 142 -14.73 25.05 6.27
N ARG A 143 -14.19 26.04 5.56
CA ARG A 143 -14.85 27.35 5.38
C ARG A 143 -16.20 27.23 4.68
N GLY A 144 -16.33 26.31 3.73
CA GLY A 144 -17.57 26.00 3.03
C GLY A 144 -18.55 25.13 3.81
N GLY A 145 -18.22 24.68 5.03
CA GLY A 145 -19.10 23.86 5.86
C GLY A 145 -19.29 22.41 5.38
N LEU A 146 -18.52 21.96 4.39
CA LEU A 146 -18.56 20.59 3.85
C LEU A 146 -17.97 19.59 4.86
N VAL A 147 -16.88 20.00 5.53
CA VAL A 147 -16.23 19.24 6.60
C VAL A 147 -16.17 20.10 7.85
N SER A 148 -16.30 19.49 9.03
CA SER A 148 -16.23 20.21 10.31
C SER A 148 -14.78 20.41 10.78
N SER A 149 -13.89 19.48 10.44
CA SER A 149 -12.46 19.54 10.72
C SER A 149 -11.70 18.57 9.83
N TYR A 150 -10.38 18.66 9.83
CA TYR A 150 -9.53 17.69 9.15
C TYR A 150 -8.22 17.46 9.89
N GLU A 151 -7.59 16.31 9.62
CA GLU A 151 -6.22 16.00 10.00
C GLU A 151 -5.41 15.63 8.74
N ILE A 152 -4.14 15.97 8.74
CA ILE A 152 -3.21 15.62 7.66
C ILE A 152 -2.09 14.76 8.23
N TYR A 153 -1.88 13.60 7.61
CA TYR A 153 -0.71 12.76 7.80
C TYR A 153 0.17 12.84 6.56
N ASP A 154 1.38 13.38 6.70
CA ASP A 154 2.33 13.45 5.60
C ASP A 154 3.04 12.10 5.42
N ILE A 155 2.79 11.39 4.32
CA ILE A 155 3.42 10.10 4.06
C ILE A 155 4.82 10.36 3.49
N VAL A 156 5.81 10.18 4.35
CA VAL A 156 7.23 10.32 3.99
C VAL A 156 7.77 9.05 3.36
N ASP A 157 7.43 7.90 3.92
CA ASP A 157 7.75 6.58 3.37
C ASP A 157 6.70 5.56 3.83
N TYR A 158 6.74 4.35 3.27
CA TYR A 158 5.82 3.29 3.61
C TYR A 158 6.48 1.91 3.54
N GLU A 159 5.97 0.95 4.30
CA GLU A 159 6.39 -0.45 4.25
C GLU A 159 5.19 -1.36 4.06
N ARG A 160 5.33 -2.39 3.24
CA ARG A 160 4.25 -3.36 3.00
C ARG A 160 4.68 -4.74 3.47
N LYS A 161 4.12 -5.15 4.60
CA LYS A 161 4.26 -6.52 5.07
C LYS A 161 3.31 -7.42 4.29
N ARG A 162 3.87 -8.51 3.77
CA ARG A 162 3.10 -9.57 3.12
C ARG A 162 2.54 -10.54 4.18
N PRO A 163 1.38 -11.15 3.90
CA PRO A 163 0.85 -12.16 4.80
C PRO A 163 1.78 -13.39 4.82
N ASN A 164 1.76 -14.12 5.93
CA ASN A 164 2.57 -15.30 6.14
C ASN A 164 1.74 -16.56 5.88
N LEU A 165 1.86 -17.10 4.66
CA LEU A 165 1.08 -18.23 4.18
C LEU A 165 1.33 -19.55 4.94
N SER A 166 2.37 -19.64 5.78
CA SER A 166 2.53 -20.79 6.67
C SER A 166 1.42 -20.93 7.72
N TYR A 167 0.66 -19.84 7.96
CA TYR A 167 -0.53 -19.83 8.83
C TYR A 167 -1.84 -19.88 8.05
N TYR A 168 -1.80 -20.05 6.73
CA TYR A 168 -3.00 -20.14 5.91
C TYR A 168 -3.27 -21.59 5.52
N ASP A 169 -4.47 -22.06 5.75
CA ASP A 169 -5.00 -23.31 5.20
C ASP A 169 -6.13 -23.02 4.20
N SER A 170 -6.18 -23.76 3.11
CA SER A 170 -7.15 -23.52 2.03
C SER A 170 -8.56 -23.97 2.38
N GLU A 171 -8.72 -24.88 3.35
CA GLU A 171 -10.02 -25.38 3.81
C GLU A 171 -10.45 -24.67 5.10
N GLU A 172 -9.53 -24.47 6.03
CA GLU A 172 -9.82 -23.88 7.35
C GLU A 172 -9.59 -22.35 7.43
N GLY A 173 -8.92 -21.77 6.43
CA GLY A 173 -8.49 -20.38 6.41
C GLY A 173 -7.28 -20.13 7.32
N TRP A 174 -7.21 -18.93 7.93
CA TRP A 174 -6.08 -18.59 8.81
C TRP A 174 -6.08 -19.36 10.13
N LEU A 175 -5.00 -20.11 10.37
CA LEU A 175 -4.71 -20.85 11.60
C LEU A 175 -3.70 -20.06 12.43
N TRP A 176 -4.17 -19.23 13.36
CA TRP A 176 -3.33 -18.33 14.16
C TRP A 176 -3.56 -18.45 15.66
N ASP A 177 -2.46 -18.57 16.41
CA ASP A 177 -2.45 -18.60 17.87
C ASP A 177 -2.39 -17.16 18.44
N TRP A 178 -3.57 -16.65 18.80
CA TRP A 178 -3.73 -15.32 19.39
C TRP A 178 -3.12 -15.21 20.79
N GLU A 179 -3.17 -16.26 21.60
CA GLU A 179 -2.59 -16.26 22.96
C GLU A 179 -1.07 -16.15 22.92
N ARG A 180 -0.45 -16.83 21.94
CA ARG A 180 0.97 -16.64 21.65
C ARG A 180 1.29 -15.20 21.25
N TRP A 181 0.46 -14.56 20.43
CA TRP A 181 0.66 -13.16 20.04
C TRP A 181 0.55 -12.22 21.25
N TYR A 182 -0.45 -12.39 22.11
CA TYR A 182 -0.59 -11.65 23.36
C TYR A 182 0.65 -11.78 24.25
N SER A 183 1.16 -13.01 24.37
CA SER A 183 2.40 -13.29 25.11
C SER A 183 3.64 -12.65 24.47
N ILE A 184 3.66 -12.49 23.13
CA ILE A 184 4.74 -11.77 22.44
C ILE A 184 4.66 -10.27 22.74
N ILE A 185 3.47 -9.67 22.71
CA ILE A 185 3.27 -8.26 23.04
C ILE A 185 3.81 -7.98 24.45
N GLN A 186 3.32 -8.72 25.46
CA GLN A 186 3.70 -8.51 26.86
C GLN A 186 5.22 -8.66 27.09
N ARG A 187 5.87 -9.60 26.41
CA ARG A 187 7.34 -9.77 26.49
C ARG A 187 8.07 -8.67 25.76
N SER A 188 7.56 -8.22 24.62
CA SER A 188 8.22 -7.20 23.79
C SER A 188 8.14 -5.82 24.41
N LEU A 189 7.07 -5.48 25.13
CA LEU A 189 6.99 -4.19 25.84
C LEU A 189 8.02 -4.08 26.98
N LYS A 190 8.48 -5.21 27.53
CA LYS A 190 9.47 -5.25 28.63
C LYS A 190 10.93 -5.26 28.16
N SER A 191 11.18 -5.31 26.85
CA SER A 191 12.53 -5.45 26.30
C SER A 191 12.67 -4.60 25.06
N ASP A 192 13.81 -3.95 24.86
CA ASP A 192 14.04 -3.27 23.58
C ASP A 192 14.05 -4.30 22.43
N ARG A 193 13.35 -3.96 21.35
CA ARG A 193 13.21 -4.81 20.15
C ARG A 193 13.69 -4.02 18.95
N ARG A 194 14.32 -4.73 18.02
CA ARG A 194 14.64 -4.16 16.72
C ARG A 194 13.34 -3.87 15.97
N ASN A 195 13.17 -2.64 15.50
CA ASN A 195 12.09 -2.27 14.61
C ASN A 195 12.22 -3.03 13.28
N PRO A 196 11.24 -3.88 12.90
CA PRO A 196 11.29 -4.62 11.63
C PRO A 196 10.95 -3.75 10.41
N VAL A 197 10.36 -2.58 10.60
CA VAL A 197 10.00 -1.65 9.53
C VAL A 197 11.21 -0.79 9.19
N SER A 198 11.69 -0.93 7.95
CA SER A 198 12.81 -0.15 7.41
C SER A 198 12.27 0.97 6.54
N VAL A 199 12.19 2.17 7.09
CA VAL A 199 11.67 3.36 6.41
C VAL A 199 12.68 4.49 6.43
N ASP A 200 12.73 5.24 5.34
CA ASP A 200 13.53 6.45 5.22
C ASP A 200 12.70 7.66 5.65
N SER A 201 12.97 8.17 6.85
CA SER A 201 12.29 9.37 7.36
C SER A 201 12.70 10.68 6.68
N ARG A 202 13.73 10.66 5.82
CA ARG A 202 14.25 11.83 5.09
C ARG A 202 14.75 11.42 3.70
N PRO A 203 13.84 10.95 2.82
CA PRO A 203 14.23 10.47 1.52
C PRO A 203 14.83 11.60 0.69
N ALA A 204 16.06 11.38 0.24
CA ALA A 204 16.74 12.30 -0.67
C ALA A 204 16.06 12.29 -2.04
N LEU A 205 15.99 13.46 -2.68
CA LEU A 205 15.55 13.56 -4.07
C LEU A 205 16.54 12.85 -4.99
N SER A 206 16.00 12.11 -5.94
CA SER A 206 16.73 11.50 -7.04
C SER A 206 16.91 12.50 -8.17
N ASP A 207 17.97 12.34 -8.94
CA ASP A 207 18.10 13.01 -10.23
C ASP A 207 17.32 12.20 -11.27
N PHE A 208 16.36 12.82 -11.94
CA PHE A 208 15.52 12.16 -12.94
C PHE A 208 15.19 13.10 -14.10
N ASP A 209 14.77 12.51 -15.22
CA ASP A 209 14.26 13.22 -16.39
C ASP A 209 12.86 12.74 -16.80
N TYR A 210 12.31 13.36 -17.85
CA TYR A 210 11.01 13.00 -18.38
C TYR A 210 10.91 11.54 -18.84
N LYS A 211 11.99 10.97 -19.40
CA LYS A 211 11.98 9.56 -19.83
C LYS A 211 11.93 8.64 -18.62
N ASP A 212 12.58 9.00 -17.50
CA ASP A 212 12.46 8.24 -16.26
C ASP A 212 11.01 8.25 -15.72
N VAL A 213 10.36 9.42 -15.72
CA VAL A 213 8.93 9.57 -15.35
C VAL A 213 8.03 8.66 -16.19
N GLN A 214 8.22 8.67 -17.51
CA GLN A 214 7.44 7.85 -18.43
C GLN A 214 7.70 6.35 -18.28
N ILE A 215 8.94 5.94 -17.98
CA ILE A 215 9.26 4.55 -17.66
C ILE A 215 8.56 4.11 -16.37
N ILE A 216 8.55 4.95 -15.33
CA ILE A 216 7.85 4.65 -14.08
C ILE A 216 6.36 4.48 -14.34
N LYS A 217 5.76 5.41 -15.09
CA LYS A 217 4.35 5.37 -15.50
C LYS A 217 4.00 4.05 -16.20
N GLU A 218 4.75 3.69 -17.24
CA GLU A 218 4.55 2.43 -17.98
C GLU A 218 4.71 1.21 -17.09
N LEU A 219 5.65 1.23 -16.13
CA LEU A 219 5.82 0.15 -15.18
C LEU A 219 4.67 0.04 -14.17
N ILE A 220 4.09 1.15 -13.72
CA ILE A 220 2.90 1.15 -12.86
C ILE A 220 1.72 0.55 -13.63
N HIS A 221 1.51 1.01 -14.87
CA HIS A 221 0.44 0.57 -15.75
C HIS A 221 0.56 -0.92 -16.14
N ASN A 222 1.75 -1.31 -16.59
CA ASN A 222 2.09 -2.64 -17.03
C ASN A 222 3.36 -3.15 -16.34
N PRO A 223 3.23 -3.68 -15.11
CA PRO A 223 4.34 -4.17 -14.31
C PRO A 223 5.13 -5.30 -14.97
N GLU A 224 4.50 -6.05 -15.89
CA GLU A 224 5.11 -7.16 -16.63
C GLU A 224 5.73 -6.75 -17.97
N ALA A 225 5.68 -5.45 -18.32
CA ALA A 225 6.28 -4.94 -19.56
C ALA A 225 7.75 -5.33 -19.68
N THR A 226 8.10 -5.85 -20.86
CA THR A 226 9.48 -6.17 -21.23
C THR A 226 10.26 -4.90 -21.55
N MET A 227 11.58 -4.94 -21.39
CA MET A 227 12.48 -3.83 -21.78
C MET A 227 12.26 -3.42 -23.24
N LYS A 228 11.99 -4.38 -24.12
CA LYS A 228 11.67 -4.16 -25.53
C LYS A 228 10.36 -3.38 -25.74
N GLN A 229 9.31 -3.71 -25.01
CA GLN A 229 8.03 -2.99 -25.08
C GLN A 229 8.20 -1.55 -24.59
N ILE A 230 8.85 -1.36 -23.43
CA ILE A 230 9.12 -0.02 -22.89
C ILE A 230 10.01 0.78 -23.85
N ALA A 231 11.05 0.17 -24.42
CA ALA A 231 11.95 0.80 -25.38
C ALA A 231 11.21 1.33 -26.62
N ALA A 232 10.29 0.53 -27.17
CA ALA A 232 9.50 0.88 -28.34
C ALA A 232 8.58 2.10 -28.09
N ASN A 233 8.07 2.27 -26.86
CA ASN A 233 7.18 3.39 -26.53
C ASN A 233 7.93 4.74 -26.43
N PHE A 234 9.25 4.73 -26.19
CA PHE A 234 9.98 5.94 -25.78
C PHE A 234 11.20 6.29 -26.61
N ASP A 235 11.38 5.69 -27.79
CA ASP A 235 12.56 5.90 -28.66
C ASP A 235 13.89 5.72 -27.90
N LEU A 236 13.96 4.62 -27.15
CA LEU A 236 15.14 4.20 -26.40
C LEU A 236 15.58 2.83 -26.87
N SER A 237 16.85 2.50 -26.70
CA SER A 237 17.32 1.12 -26.76
C SER A 237 16.93 0.35 -25.49
N GLU A 238 16.78 -0.97 -25.58
CA GLU A 238 16.55 -1.84 -24.41
C GLU A 238 17.63 -1.67 -23.34
N SER A 239 18.88 -1.41 -23.76
CA SER A 239 20.01 -1.15 -22.87
C SER A 239 19.84 0.15 -22.07
N GLN A 240 19.37 1.22 -22.73
CA GLN A 240 19.07 2.49 -22.05
C GLN A 240 17.94 2.34 -21.05
N VAL A 241 16.84 1.65 -21.41
CA VAL A 241 15.73 1.38 -20.50
C VAL A 241 16.22 0.59 -19.28
N ASN A 242 16.95 -0.51 -19.49
CA ASN A 242 17.50 -1.32 -18.41
C ASN A 242 18.43 -0.52 -17.49
N LYS A 243 19.27 0.36 -18.04
CA LYS A 243 20.15 1.24 -17.25
C LYS A 243 19.35 2.23 -16.39
N ARG A 244 18.27 2.81 -16.94
CA ARG A 244 17.38 3.74 -16.22
C ARG A 244 16.62 3.04 -15.10
N ILE A 245 16.00 1.89 -15.36
CA ILE A 245 15.30 1.10 -14.34
C ILE A 245 16.25 0.73 -13.20
N LYS A 246 17.45 0.21 -13.51
CA LYS A 246 18.45 -0.10 -12.48
C LYS A 246 18.90 1.12 -11.67
N LYS A 247 18.99 2.30 -12.30
CA LYS A 247 19.27 3.56 -11.59
C LYS A 247 18.13 3.87 -10.61
N LEU A 248 16.88 3.82 -11.08
CA LEU A 248 15.68 4.09 -10.27
C LEU A 248 15.50 3.10 -9.11
N GLU A 249 15.80 1.82 -9.32
CA GLU A 249 15.81 0.79 -8.26
C GLU A 249 16.91 1.08 -7.22
N ARG A 250 18.13 1.36 -7.67
CA ARG A 250 19.27 1.66 -6.78
C ARG A 250 19.05 2.93 -5.96
N GLU A 251 18.40 3.92 -6.54
CA GLU A 251 18.07 5.18 -5.85
C GLU A 251 16.80 5.09 -5.00
N GLY A 252 16.10 3.95 -5.03
CA GLY A 252 14.91 3.70 -4.22
C GLY A 252 13.64 4.36 -4.74
N VAL A 253 13.65 4.92 -5.96
CA VAL A 253 12.45 5.41 -6.65
C VAL A 253 11.53 4.24 -6.99
N ILE A 254 12.10 3.12 -7.44
CA ILE A 254 11.40 1.83 -7.54
C ILE A 254 11.84 0.99 -6.34
N LYS A 255 10.94 0.79 -5.38
CA LYS A 255 11.18 -0.02 -4.17
C LYS A 255 11.15 -1.52 -4.47
N GLY A 256 10.43 -1.93 -5.52
CA GLY A 256 10.41 -3.31 -5.99
C GLY A 256 9.11 -3.72 -6.66
N TYR A 257 8.98 -5.02 -6.91
CA TYR A 257 7.82 -5.63 -7.57
C TYR A 257 7.14 -6.60 -6.61
N ARG A 258 5.96 -6.22 -6.12
CA ARG A 258 5.21 -6.98 -5.14
C ARG A 258 4.27 -7.95 -5.84
N PRO A 259 4.39 -9.27 -5.60
CA PRO A 259 3.36 -10.20 -6.07
C PRO A 259 2.05 -9.91 -5.31
N ILE A 260 0.94 -9.98 -6.02
CA ILE A 260 -0.38 -9.82 -5.47
C ILE A 260 -1.05 -11.18 -5.54
N TYR A 261 -1.59 -11.64 -4.42
CA TYR A 261 -2.36 -12.87 -4.40
C TYR A 261 -3.67 -12.68 -3.65
N ASP A 262 -4.68 -13.38 -4.14
CA ASP A 262 -6.04 -13.39 -3.64
C ASP A 262 -6.33 -14.78 -3.08
N LEU A 263 -6.56 -14.84 -1.77
CA LEU A 263 -6.82 -16.09 -1.07
C LEU A 263 -8.32 -16.38 -0.98
N GLY A 264 -9.18 -15.51 -1.52
CA GLY A 264 -10.64 -15.63 -1.43
C GLY A 264 -11.23 -15.21 -0.08
N ASP A 265 -10.40 -14.80 0.87
CA ASP A 265 -10.86 -14.10 2.07
C ASP A 265 -11.32 -12.69 1.68
N ASP A 266 -12.45 -12.22 2.23
CA ASP A 266 -12.86 -10.82 2.19
C ASP A 266 -12.36 -10.11 3.45
N PRO A 267 -11.15 -9.51 3.44
CA PRO A 267 -10.56 -8.94 4.64
C PRO A 267 -11.24 -7.63 5.01
N THR A 268 -11.50 -7.45 6.29
CA THR A 268 -11.75 -6.13 6.85
C THR A 268 -10.46 -5.30 6.84
N GLU A 269 -10.50 -4.13 6.21
CA GLU A 269 -9.41 -3.14 6.24
C GLU A 269 -9.61 -2.23 7.47
N ILE A 270 -8.68 -2.30 8.42
CA ILE A 270 -8.66 -1.43 9.60
C ILE A 270 -7.46 -0.48 9.49
N TRP A 271 -7.71 0.82 9.56
CA TRP A 271 -6.67 1.83 9.72
C TRP A 271 -6.46 2.11 11.21
N VAL A 272 -5.20 2.18 11.60
CA VAL A 272 -4.76 2.51 12.95
C VAL A 272 -3.77 3.64 12.85
N PHE A 273 -4.18 4.83 13.25
CA PHE A 273 -3.29 5.99 13.38
C PHE A 273 -2.66 5.95 14.75
N MET A 274 -1.35 6.17 14.84
CA MET A 274 -0.62 6.08 16.11
C MET A 274 0.40 7.20 16.24
N ARG A 275 0.47 7.77 17.44
CA ARG A 275 1.65 8.49 17.94
C ARG A 275 2.34 7.60 18.95
N LEU A 276 3.55 7.18 18.64
CA LEU A 276 4.34 6.25 19.44
C LEU A 276 5.32 7.01 20.36
N GLY A 277 5.58 6.43 21.52
CA GLY A 277 6.58 6.91 22.48
C GLY A 277 7.88 6.10 22.43
N GLU A 278 8.52 5.94 23.58
CA GLU A 278 9.80 5.24 23.73
C GLU A 278 9.75 3.77 23.31
N THR A 279 8.59 3.12 23.45
CA THR A 279 8.36 1.70 23.12
C THR A 279 7.98 1.46 21.65
N ALA A 280 8.14 2.47 20.78
CA ALA A 280 7.75 2.42 19.37
C ALA A 280 8.21 1.13 18.65
N SER A 281 9.50 0.78 18.78
CA SER A 281 10.07 -0.39 18.12
C SER A 281 9.43 -1.70 18.60
N SER A 282 9.10 -1.81 19.89
CA SER A 282 8.45 -2.98 20.47
C SER A 282 7.00 -3.13 20.06
N ILE A 283 6.27 -2.00 19.93
CA ILE A 283 4.90 -1.97 19.40
C ILE A 283 4.89 -2.41 17.94
N ILE A 284 5.75 -1.81 17.10
CA ILE A 284 5.85 -2.17 15.68
C ILE A 284 6.28 -3.63 15.53
N TYR A 285 7.26 -4.10 16.29
CA TYR A 285 7.69 -5.49 16.28
C TYR A 285 6.54 -6.46 16.59
N SER A 286 5.72 -6.13 17.59
CA SER A 286 4.58 -6.96 18.01
C SER A 286 3.50 -7.00 16.95
N LEU A 287 3.14 -5.86 16.36
CA LEU A 287 2.21 -5.77 15.23
C LEU A 287 2.72 -6.56 14.02
N TYR A 288 4.01 -6.47 13.73
CA TYR A 288 4.66 -7.19 12.63
C TYR A 288 4.66 -8.71 12.81
N GLN A 289 4.31 -9.25 13.98
CA GLN A 289 4.19 -10.71 14.15
C GLN A 289 2.86 -11.27 13.60
N LEU A 290 1.83 -10.45 13.42
CA LEU A 290 0.53 -10.89 12.89
C LEU A 290 0.69 -11.57 11.53
N PRO A 291 0.04 -12.69 11.23
CA PRO A 291 0.25 -13.43 9.98
C PRO A 291 -0.37 -12.72 8.76
N PHE A 292 -1.10 -11.63 8.98
CA PHE A 292 -1.84 -10.91 7.96
C PHE A 292 -0.99 -9.93 7.16
N ALA A 293 -1.54 -9.45 6.04
CA ALA A 293 -0.95 -8.36 5.30
C ALA A 293 -1.05 -7.07 6.13
N LEU A 294 0.04 -6.31 6.19
CA LEU A 294 0.08 -5.00 6.86
C LEU A 294 0.62 -3.94 5.90
N GLY A 295 0.14 -2.72 6.03
CA GLY A 295 0.76 -1.56 5.40
C GLY A 295 1.09 -0.52 6.44
N PHE A 296 2.34 -0.14 6.57
CA PHE A 296 2.76 1.00 7.39
C PHE A 296 2.96 2.20 6.49
N SER A 297 2.40 3.35 6.85
CA SER A 297 2.72 4.65 6.27
C SER A 297 3.33 5.51 7.38
N VAL A 298 4.44 6.17 7.10
CA VAL A 298 5.28 6.81 8.12
C VAL A 298 5.41 8.28 7.80
N GLU A 299 5.02 9.12 8.76
CA GLU A 299 5.28 10.56 8.73
C GLU A 299 6.58 10.90 9.46
N SER A 300 6.78 10.26 10.61
CA SER A 300 8.01 10.35 11.39
C SER A 300 8.20 9.09 12.21
N PRO A 301 9.39 8.88 12.84
CA PRO A 301 9.62 7.70 13.69
C PRO A 301 8.60 7.51 14.82
N THR A 302 7.90 8.58 15.23
CA THR A 302 6.90 8.56 16.30
C THR A 302 5.47 8.79 15.79
N ARG A 303 5.24 9.03 14.50
CA ARG A 303 3.90 9.21 13.93
C ARG A 303 3.73 8.32 12.70
N ILE A 304 2.94 7.27 12.87
CA ILE A 304 2.72 6.23 11.86
C ILE A 304 1.23 5.96 11.71
N SER A 305 0.83 5.51 10.53
CA SER A 305 -0.44 4.82 10.35
C SER A 305 -0.18 3.39 9.88
N MET A 306 -1.03 2.48 10.32
CA MET A 306 -0.99 1.08 9.93
C MET A 306 -2.34 0.69 9.34
N ARG A 307 -2.33 0.01 8.20
CA ARG A 307 -3.44 -0.72 7.64
C ARG A 307 -3.28 -2.20 7.95
N VAL A 308 -4.31 -2.82 8.51
CA VAL A 308 -4.38 -4.25 8.75
C VAL A 308 -5.48 -4.83 7.88
N TYR A 309 -5.14 -5.88 7.12
CA TYR A 309 -6.09 -6.63 6.30
C TYR A 309 -6.33 -7.99 6.94
N LEU A 310 -7.42 -8.15 7.69
CA LEU A 310 -7.71 -9.39 8.41
C LEU A 310 -9.16 -9.84 8.20
N PRO A 311 -9.45 -11.15 8.20
CA PRO A 311 -10.83 -11.64 8.21
C PRO A 311 -11.64 -11.03 9.37
N GLY A 312 -12.89 -10.64 9.09
CA GLY A 312 -13.76 -9.98 10.08
C GLY A 312 -13.93 -10.75 11.40
N LYS A 313 -13.89 -12.10 11.34
CA LYS A 313 -13.94 -12.98 12.52
C LYS A 313 -12.79 -12.77 13.53
N TYR A 314 -11.71 -12.10 13.13
CA TYR A 314 -10.52 -11.87 13.93
C TYR A 314 -10.37 -10.45 14.49
N VAL A 315 -11.31 -9.55 14.19
CA VAL A 315 -11.27 -8.15 14.64
C VAL A 315 -11.20 -8.06 16.16
N ASN A 316 -12.01 -8.85 16.87
CA ASN A 316 -12.04 -8.84 18.34
C ASN A 316 -10.69 -9.26 18.95
N GLN A 317 -10.04 -10.27 18.38
CA GLN A 317 -8.76 -10.78 18.86
C GLN A 317 -7.63 -9.78 18.59
N PHE A 318 -7.67 -9.10 17.44
CA PHE A 318 -6.76 -8.00 17.13
C PHE A 318 -6.92 -6.85 18.13
N VAL A 319 -8.14 -6.39 18.39
CA VAL A 319 -8.43 -5.31 19.35
C VAL A 319 -8.00 -5.71 20.77
N LYS A 320 -8.23 -6.97 21.19
CA LYS A 320 -7.74 -7.49 22.48
C LYS A 320 -6.23 -7.36 22.63
N GLY A 321 -5.46 -7.75 21.61
CA GLY A 321 -4.00 -7.61 21.68
C GLY A 321 -3.53 -6.16 21.60
N PHE A 322 -4.21 -5.33 20.81
CA PHE A 322 -3.96 -3.89 20.83
C PHE A 322 -4.19 -3.29 22.22
N ASN A 323 -5.25 -3.71 22.91
CA ASN A 323 -5.57 -3.26 24.26
C ASN A 323 -4.47 -3.58 25.28
N ILE A 324 -3.64 -4.61 25.06
CA ILE A 324 -2.49 -4.94 25.92
C ILE A 324 -1.39 -3.87 25.83
N MET A 325 -1.22 -3.24 24.67
CA MET A 325 -0.17 -2.25 24.42
C MET A 325 -0.68 -0.80 24.39
N ARG A 326 -1.98 -0.58 24.60
CA ARG A 326 -2.61 0.74 24.43
C ARG A 326 -2.03 1.81 25.36
N ASP A 327 -1.67 1.43 26.59
CA ASP A 327 -1.22 2.38 27.61
C ASP A 327 0.20 2.91 27.27
N GLU A 328 0.91 2.21 26.38
CA GLU A 328 2.22 2.59 25.84
C GLU A 328 2.12 3.44 24.56
N ILE A 329 0.91 3.68 24.06
CA ILE A 329 0.66 4.40 22.80
C ILE A 329 -0.01 5.74 23.15
N PRO A 330 0.77 6.85 23.21
CA PRO A 330 0.26 8.17 23.59
C PRO A 330 -1.00 8.63 22.86
N PHE A 331 -1.14 8.27 21.59
CA PHE A 331 -2.36 8.51 20.82
C PHE A 331 -2.58 7.37 19.85
N TYR A 332 -3.81 6.90 19.76
CA TYR A 332 -4.24 6.04 18.68
C TYR A 332 -5.67 6.33 18.25
N ALA A 333 -5.99 6.01 16.99
CA ALA A 333 -7.33 6.07 16.44
C ALA A 333 -7.55 4.91 15.47
N PHE A 334 -8.66 4.19 15.65
CA PHE A 334 -9.13 3.19 14.70
C PHE A 334 -10.09 3.84 13.71
N GLN A 335 -9.98 3.47 12.43
CA GLN A 335 -10.98 3.72 11.40
C GLN A 335 -11.28 2.44 10.65
N LEU A 336 -12.57 2.21 10.39
CA LEU A 336 -13.05 1.23 9.44
C LEU A 336 -13.48 1.97 8.19
N GLY A 337 -12.87 1.64 7.06
CA GLY A 337 -13.30 2.12 5.75
C GLY A 337 -14.24 1.13 5.10
N TYR A 338 -15.27 1.64 4.44
CA TYR A 338 -16.17 0.87 3.60
C TYR A 338 -16.17 1.47 2.19
N GLU A 339 -16.57 0.69 1.17
CA GLU A 339 -16.63 1.15 -0.22
C GLU A 339 -15.34 1.81 -0.72
N VAL A 340 -14.19 1.21 -0.39
CA VAL A 340 -12.88 1.78 -0.70
C VAL A 340 -12.69 1.89 -2.21
N VAL A 341 -12.55 3.12 -2.71
CA VAL A 341 -12.21 3.41 -4.10
C VAL A 341 -10.70 3.49 -4.22
N LYS A 342 -10.14 2.70 -5.14
CA LYS A 342 -8.71 2.65 -5.44
C LYS A 342 -8.53 2.92 -6.92
N GLU A 343 -8.12 4.13 -7.25
CA GLU A 343 -7.66 4.48 -8.58
C GLU A 343 -6.15 4.27 -8.66
N GLU A 344 -5.65 4.04 -9.87
CA GLU A 344 -4.20 4.03 -10.08
C GLU A 344 -3.68 5.47 -10.03
N HIS A 345 -2.54 5.67 -9.38
CA HIS A 345 -1.88 6.97 -9.25
C HIS A 345 -1.02 7.32 -10.50
N GLU A 346 -1.09 6.48 -11.54
CA GLU A 346 -0.46 6.69 -12.84
C GLU A 346 -0.79 8.05 -13.48
N PRO A 347 -2.03 8.58 -13.44
CA PRO A 347 -2.37 9.84 -14.10
C PRO A 347 -1.61 11.06 -13.54
N PHE A 348 -1.13 11.00 -12.29
CA PHE A 348 -0.30 12.09 -11.75
C PHE A 348 1.03 12.21 -12.48
N PHE A 349 1.49 11.18 -13.18
CA PHE A 349 2.71 11.22 -13.96
C PHE A 349 2.57 12.06 -15.26
N ASP A 350 1.33 12.35 -15.69
CA ASP A 350 1.05 13.14 -16.89
C ASP A 350 1.16 14.65 -16.69
N ILE A 351 1.09 15.11 -15.44
CA ILE A 351 1.22 16.52 -15.08
C ILE A 351 2.68 16.90 -14.75
N PHE A 352 3.65 16.07 -15.13
CA PHE A 352 5.06 16.42 -15.03
C PHE A 352 5.45 17.45 -16.07
N ASN A 353 6.06 18.55 -15.65
CA ASN A 353 6.63 19.54 -16.55
C ASN A 353 8.13 19.30 -16.74
N PRO A 354 8.57 18.90 -17.96
CA PRO A 354 9.96 18.60 -18.23
C PRO A 354 10.88 19.82 -18.23
N GLU A 355 10.35 21.04 -18.42
CA GLU A 355 11.13 22.28 -18.42
C GLU A 355 11.44 22.73 -16.99
N THR A 356 10.44 22.71 -16.11
CA THR A 356 10.59 23.11 -14.71
C THR A 356 11.08 21.98 -13.82
N LYS A 357 10.99 20.72 -14.28
CA LYS A 357 11.20 19.50 -13.50
C LYS A 357 10.32 19.42 -12.25
N THR A 358 9.09 19.90 -12.35
CA THR A 358 8.11 19.89 -11.25
C THR A 358 6.78 19.32 -11.70
N TRP A 359 5.85 19.16 -10.76
CA TRP A 359 4.51 18.65 -10.99
C TRP A 359 3.53 19.83 -11.00
N ASP A 360 2.89 20.08 -12.14
CA ASP A 360 2.05 21.27 -12.36
C ASP A 360 0.60 20.99 -11.95
N PHE A 361 0.37 20.79 -10.64
CA PHE A 361 -0.99 20.61 -10.11
C PHE A 361 -1.78 21.93 -10.18
N PRO A 362 -2.99 21.96 -10.77
CA PRO A 362 -3.84 23.15 -10.85
C PRO A 362 -4.56 23.42 -9.52
N ALA A 363 -3.80 23.79 -8.49
CA ALA A 363 -4.30 23.98 -7.12
C ALA A 363 -5.48 24.95 -7.00
N GLU A 364 -5.46 26.07 -7.74
CA GLU A 364 -6.56 27.04 -7.70
C GLU A 364 -7.86 26.43 -8.26
N SER A 365 -7.79 25.64 -9.34
CA SER A 365 -8.97 24.97 -9.90
C SER A 365 -9.57 23.96 -8.93
N TYR A 366 -8.75 23.29 -8.11
CA TYR A 366 -9.27 22.41 -7.05
C TYR A 366 -9.96 23.20 -5.95
N ILE A 367 -9.42 24.36 -5.57
CA ILE A 367 -10.05 25.26 -4.60
C ILE A 367 -11.38 25.82 -5.14
N GLU A 368 -11.42 26.22 -6.41
CA GLU A 368 -12.63 26.67 -7.09
C GLU A 368 -13.70 25.57 -7.10
N LEU A 369 -13.31 24.32 -7.36
CA LEU A 369 -14.21 23.16 -7.28
C LEU A 369 -14.80 23.01 -5.87
N VAL A 370 -13.99 23.11 -4.81
CA VAL A 370 -14.49 23.10 -3.43
C VAL A 370 -15.50 24.22 -3.19
N ARG A 371 -15.21 25.44 -3.66
CA ARG A 371 -16.10 26.60 -3.51
C ARG A 371 -17.42 26.41 -4.27
N GLU A 372 -17.40 25.80 -5.46
CA GLU A 372 -18.61 25.47 -6.22
C GLU A 372 -19.50 24.51 -5.42
N PHE A 373 -18.95 23.43 -4.89
CA PHE A 373 -19.69 22.48 -4.06
C PHE A 373 -20.21 23.12 -2.78
N ALA A 374 -19.43 24.00 -2.15
CA ALA A 374 -19.83 24.73 -0.95
C ALA A 374 -21.03 25.66 -1.16
N THR A 375 -21.38 26.04 -2.39
CA THR A 375 -22.61 26.83 -2.65
C THR A 375 -23.91 26.04 -2.45
N ARG A 376 -23.81 24.70 -2.34
CA ARG A 376 -24.93 23.78 -2.13
C ARG A 376 -25.18 23.46 -0.65
N VAL A 377 -24.27 23.88 0.23
CA VAL A 377 -24.36 23.79 1.69
C VAL A 377 -25.20 24.95 2.20
#